data_AF-A0A1H4GB29-F1
#
_entry.id   AF-A0A1H4GB29-F1
#
_cell.length_a   1.000
_cell.length_b   1.000
_cell.length_c   1.000
_cell.angle_alpha   90.00
_cell.angle_beta   90.00
_cell.angle_gamma   90.00
#
_symmetry.space_group_name_H-M   'P 1'
#
loop_
_entity.id
_entity.type
_entity.pdbx_description
1 polymer ?
#
loop_
_entity_poly.entity_id
_entity_poly.type
_entity_poly.pdbx_seq_one_letter_code
_entity_poly.pdbx_strand_id
1 'polypeptide(L)'
;MNLEQALKRIEELEKEVDSLKNELKKYENKSLGGRHKHDDKWQQNFEEWSSLYEKGTPITEIMSSTGMSRRTYYRYKAYYEGLQKIKQK
;
A
#
# COMPACT_ATOMS: atom_id res chain seq x y z
N MET A 1 -22.45 16.55 39.34
CA MET A 1 -21.65 17.18 38.27
C MET A 1 -22.13 18.61 38.16
N ASN A 2 -21.27 19.60 38.45
CA ASN A 2 -21.63 21.03 38.40
C ASN A 2 -21.29 21.62 37.02
N LEU A 3 -21.96 22.70 36.61
CA LEU A 3 -21.71 23.42 35.35
C LEU A 3 -20.23 23.80 35.20
N GLU A 4 -19.62 24.28 36.28
CA GLU A 4 -18.21 24.66 36.33
C GLU A 4 -17.26 23.46 36.09
N GLN A 5 -17.61 22.28 36.63
CA GLN A 5 -16.86 21.05 36.39
C GLN A 5 -17.01 20.59 34.94
N ALA A 6 -18.20 20.75 34.35
CA ALA A 6 -18.45 20.41 32.95
C ALA A 6 -17.66 21.34 32.01
N LEU A 7 -17.63 22.65 32.28
CA LEU A 7 -16.85 23.62 31.51
C LEU A 7 -15.35 23.34 31.59
N LYS A 8 -14.83 23.05 32.78
CA LYS A 8 -13.42 22.66 32.96
C LYS A 8 -13.07 21.39 32.20
N ARG A 9 -13.98 20.40 32.18
CA ARG A 9 -13.79 19.16 31.43
C ARG A 9 -13.79 19.37 29.92
N ILE A 10 -14.62 20.28 29.41
CA ILE A 10 -14.64 20.66 28.00
C ILE A 10 -13.30 21.28 27.61
N GLU A 11 -12.79 22.23 28.40
CA GLU A 11 -11.50 22.88 28.12
C GLU A 11 -10.32 21.90 28.12
N GLU A 12 -10.33 20.91 29.03
CA GLU A 12 -9.34 19.83 29.06
C GLU A 12 -9.40 18.97 27.79
N LEU A 13 -10.61 18.60 27.36
CA LEU A 13 -10.82 17.78 26.17
C LEU A 13 -10.44 18.53 24.88
N GLU A 14 -10.70 19.83 24.78
CA GLU A 14 -10.28 20.65 23.63
C GLU A 14 -8.75 20.66 23.47
N LYS A 15 -8.02 20.84 24.58
CA LYS A 15 -6.54 20.77 24.57
C LYS A 15 -6.03 19.39 24.18
N GLU A 16 -6.68 18.33 24.66
CA GLU A 16 -6.34 16.95 24.31
C GLU A 16 -6.58 16.68 22.82
N VAL A 17 -7.73 17.11 22.29
CA VAL A 17 -8.08 17.00 20.86
C VAL A 17 -7.04 17.72 19.98
N ASP A 18 -6.63 18.93 20.35
CA ASP A 18 -5.62 19.68 19.60
C ASP A 18 -4.24 19.02 19.67
N SER A 19 -3.85 18.46 20.81
CA SER A 19 -2.62 17.69 20.94
C SER A 19 -2.63 16.44 20.04
N LEU A 20 -3.72 15.66 20.08
CA LEU A 20 -3.87 14.45 19.27
C LEU A 20 -3.87 14.74 17.77
N LYS A 21 -4.51 15.82 17.32
CA LYS A 21 -4.47 16.25 15.92
C LYS A 21 -3.05 16.58 15.46
N ASN A 22 -2.27 17.26 16.30
CA ASN A 22 -0.87 17.58 16.00
C ASN A 22 0.00 16.32 15.93
N GLU A 23 -0.27 15.33 16.78
CA GLU A 23 0.43 14.05 16.76
C GLU A 23 0.08 13.21 15.52
N LEU A 24 -1.21 13.15 15.13
CA LEU A 24 -1.63 12.53 13.87
C LEU A 24 -0.94 13.16 12.66
N LYS A 25 -0.88 14.49 12.61
CA LYS A 25 -0.18 15.21 11.54
C LYS A 25 1.32 14.87 11.50
N LYS A 26 1.96 14.62 12.65
CA LYS A 26 3.35 14.15 12.70
C LYS A 26 3.48 12.73 12.13
N TYR A 27 2.51 11.85 12.40
CA TYR A 27 2.53 10.48 11.86
C TYR A 27 2.21 10.40 10.38
N GLU A 28 1.26 11.20 9.88
CA GLU A 28 0.95 11.28 8.43
C GLU A 28 2.16 11.75 7.61
N ASN A 29 2.89 12.74 8.11
CA ASN A 29 4.07 13.28 7.43
C ASN A 29 5.34 12.45 7.68
N LYS A 30 5.27 11.41 8.51
CA LYS A 30 6.40 10.52 8.73
C LYS A 30 6.46 9.53 7.57
N SER A 31 7.48 9.67 6.72
CA SER A 31 7.88 8.58 5.83
C SER A 31 8.09 7.33 6.68
N LEU A 32 7.19 6.34 6.55
CA LEU A 32 7.35 5.00 7.11
C LEU A 32 8.52 4.33 6.36
N GLY A 33 9.73 4.78 6.64
CA GLY A 33 10.95 4.29 6.02
C GLY A 33 10.98 2.78 6.14
N GLY A 34 10.96 2.10 4.99
CA GLY A 34 10.79 0.66 4.92
C GLY A 34 10.43 0.19 3.52
N ARG A 35 10.27 -1.13 3.37
CA ARG A 35 9.77 -1.70 2.13
C ARG A 35 8.30 -1.30 1.96
N HIS A 36 8.00 -0.50 0.94
CA HIS A 36 6.62 -0.25 0.56
C HIS A 36 5.91 -1.59 0.37
N LYS A 37 4.77 -1.76 1.04
CA LYS A 37 3.87 -2.84 0.70
C LYS A 37 3.42 -2.64 -0.75
N HIS A 38 3.09 -3.74 -1.41
CA HIS A 38 2.42 -3.67 -2.69
C HIS A 38 1.13 -2.88 -2.49
N ASP A 39 1.06 -1.71 -3.13
CA ASP A 39 -0.11 -0.84 -3.12
C ASP A 39 -1.11 -1.31 -4.19
N ASP A 40 -2.29 -0.70 -4.22
CA ASP A 40 -3.36 -1.08 -5.15
C ASP A 40 -2.90 -0.97 -6.61
N LYS A 41 -2.07 0.04 -6.91
CA LYS A 41 -1.48 0.23 -8.24
C LYS A 41 -0.53 -0.91 -8.61
N TRP A 42 0.33 -1.34 -7.68
CA TRP A 42 1.18 -2.50 -7.89
C TRP A 42 0.34 -3.75 -8.16
N GLN A 43 -0.71 -3.97 -7.36
CA GLN A 43 -1.58 -5.14 -7.46
C GLN A 43 -2.28 -5.20 -8.82
N GLN A 44 -2.86 -4.08 -9.27
CA GLN A 44 -3.50 -3.99 -10.58
C GLN A 44 -2.53 -4.31 -11.73
N ASN A 45 -1.33 -3.71 -11.71
CA ASN A 45 -0.31 -3.98 -12.73
C ASN A 45 0.14 -5.45 -12.72
N PHE A 46 0.20 -6.06 -11.54
CA PHE A 46 0.58 -7.46 -11.39
C PHE A 46 -0.50 -8.40 -11.93
N GLU A 47 -1.78 -8.13 -11.65
CA GLU A 47 -2.92 -8.91 -12.15
C GLU A 47 -3.07 -8.84 -13.67
N GLU A 48 -2.89 -7.66 -14.26
CA GLU A 48 -2.88 -7.49 -15.72
C GLU A 48 -1.75 -8.31 -16.36
N TRP A 49 -0.54 -8.20 -15.81
CA TRP A 49 0.60 -8.98 -16.26
C TRP A 49 0.37 -10.49 -16.08
N SER A 50 -0.18 -10.93 -14.94
CA SER A 50 -0.37 -12.37 -14.66
C SER A 50 -1.40 -12.98 -15.60
N SER A 51 -2.47 -12.25 -15.93
CA SER A 51 -3.47 -12.71 -16.91
C SER A 51 -2.83 -12.94 -18.29
N LEU A 52 -1.96 -12.04 -18.74
CA LEU A 52 -1.24 -12.20 -20.01
C LEU A 52 -0.21 -13.33 -19.96
N TYR A 53 0.50 -13.45 -18.84
CA TYR A 53 1.48 -14.51 -18.63
C TYR A 53 0.84 -15.91 -18.63
N GLU A 54 -0.31 -16.06 -17.96
CA GLU A 54 -1.07 -17.32 -17.93
C GLU A 54 -1.65 -17.69 -19.30
N LYS A 55 -1.96 -16.69 -20.15
CA LYS A 55 -2.36 -16.90 -21.55
C LYS A 55 -1.20 -17.31 -22.47
N GLY A 56 0.03 -17.33 -21.97
CA GLY A 56 1.22 -17.65 -22.77
C GLY A 56 1.63 -16.53 -23.72
N THR A 57 1.20 -15.28 -23.48
CA THR A 57 1.56 -14.13 -24.32
C THR A 57 3.09 -13.91 -24.28
N PRO A 58 3.75 -13.70 -25.44
CA PRO A 58 5.19 -13.46 -25.47
C PRO A 58 5.61 -12.24 -24.67
N ILE A 59 6.79 -12.31 -24.05
CA ILE A 59 7.37 -11.21 -23.24
C ILE A 59 7.39 -9.86 -23.98
N THR A 60 7.70 -9.87 -25.29
CA THR A 60 7.79 -8.65 -26.11
C THR A 60 6.43 -7.97 -26.27
N GLU A 61 5.38 -8.77 -26.43
CA GLU A 61 4.01 -8.27 -26.59
C GLU A 61 3.47 -7.76 -25.26
N ILE A 62 3.71 -8.47 -24.16
CA ILE A 62 3.36 -8.01 -22.80
C ILE A 62 4.05 -6.69 -22.48
N MET A 63 5.35 -6.57 -22.75
CA MET A 63 6.09 -5.33 -22.51
C MET A 63 5.58 -4.17 -23.37
N SER A 64 5.17 -4.46 -24.62
CA SER A 64 4.62 -3.46 -25.52
C SER A 64 3.22 -2.99 -25.12
N SER A 65 2.35 -3.90 -24.65
CA SER A 65 0.98 -3.56 -24.25
C SER A 65 0.92 -2.83 -22.92
N THR A 66 1.71 -3.27 -21.94
CA THR A 66 1.72 -2.72 -20.58
C THR A 66 2.66 -1.52 -20.41
N GLY A 67 3.56 -1.27 -21.38
CA GLY A 67 4.64 -0.27 -21.26
C GLY A 67 5.70 -0.62 -20.21
N MET A 68 5.70 -1.86 -19.73
CA MET A 68 6.53 -2.31 -18.63
C MET A 68 7.99 -2.59 -19.04
N SER A 69 8.95 -2.25 -18.16
CA SER A 69 10.35 -2.61 -18.37
C SER A 69 10.61 -4.12 -18.29
N ARG A 70 11.63 -4.61 -19.01
CA ARG A 70 12.08 -6.00 -18.91
C ARG A 70 12.44 -6.42 -17.48
N ARG A 71 13.00 -5.50 -16.70
CA ARG A 71 13.31 -5.71 -15.27
C ARG A 71 12.04 -6.00 -14.46
N THR A 72 10.98 -5.22 -14.68
CA THR A 72 9.70 -5.42 -13.98
C THR A 72 9.04 -6.73 -14.37
N TYR A 73 9.08 -7.11 -15.66
CA TYR A 73 8.59 -8.41 -16.13
C TYR A 73 9.25 -9.57 -15.36
N TYR A 74 10.58 -9.61 -15.29
CA TYR A 74 11.27 -10.69 -14.60
C TYR A 74 11.06 -10.66 -13.08
N ARG A 75 10.89 -9.47 -12.49
CA ARG A 75 10.51 -9.35 -11.07
C ARG A 75 9.13 -9.96 -10.81
N TYR A 76 8.17 -9.70 -11.68
CA TYR A 76 6.82 -10.26 -11.57
C TYR A 76 6.83 -11.77 -11.80
N LYS A 77 7.59 -12.25 -12.79
CA LYS A 77 7.82 -13.68 -13.02
C LYS A 77 8.36 -14.39 -11.78
N ALA A 78 9.44 -13.89 -11.20
CA ALA A 78 10.05 -14.49 -10.01
C ALA A 78 9.09 -14.51 -8.82
N TYR A 79 8.32 -13.43 -8.62
CA TYR A 79 7.30 -13.36 -7.57
C TYR A 79 6.18 -14.37 -7.80
N TYR A 80 5.65 -14.45 -9.01
CA TYR A 80 4.61 -15.41 -9.41
C TYR A 80 5.06 -16.86 -9.22
N GLU A 81 6.26 -17.22 -9.67
CA GLU A 81 6.83 -18.56 -9.43
C GLU A 81 6.98 -18.88 -7.94
N GLY A 82 7.37 -17.90 -7.12
CA GLY A 82 7.41 -18.02 -5.67
C GLY A 82 6.03 -18.32 -5.06
N LEU A 83 4.99 -17.60 -5.51
CA LEU A 83 3.61 -17.84 -5.08
C LEU A 83 3.13 -19.24 -5.47
N GLN A 84 3.44 -19.70 -6.68
CA GLN A 84 3.05 -21.04 -7.14
C GLN A 84 3.70 -22.14 -6.29
N LYS A 85 4.96 -21.97 -5.89
CA LYS A 85 5.65 -22.91 -4.99
C LYS A 85 5.02 -22.98 -3.60
N ILE A 86 4.50 -21.86 -3.10
CA ILE A 86 3.80 -21.82 -1.80
C ILE A 86 2.44 -22.49 -1.92
N LYS A 87 1.68 -22.25 -3.00
CA LYS A 87 0.37 -22.88 -3.23
C LYS A 87 0.41 -24.41 -3.36
N GLN A 88 1.55 -24.95 -3.80
CA GLN A 88 1.75 -26.39 -3.98
C GLN A 88 2.22 -27.11 -2.69
N LYS A 89 2.52 -26.36 -1.63
CA LYS A 89 2.85 -26.89 -0.29
C LYS A 89 1.61 -26.92 0.59
#